data_AF-A0A2D7KZK1-F1
#
_entry.id   AF-A0A2D7KZK1-F1
#
_cell.length_a   1.000
_cell.length_b   1.000
_cell.length_c   1.000
_cell.angle_alpha   90.00
_cell.angle_beta   90.00
_cell.angle_gamma   90.00
#
_symmetry.space_group_name_H-M   'P 1'
#
loop_
_entity.id
_entity.type
_entity.pdbx_description
1 polymer ?
#
loop_
_entity_poly.entity_id
_entity_poly.type
_entity_poly.pdbx_seq_one_letter_code
_entity_poly.pdbx_strand_id
1 'polypeptide(L)'
;MKQLLITILAAALLVVCFAAFPVIRYMLSFYTYEIKELIIPSKPSIEELVGMSIYRASEIGNTEAVKKYINAGTDLNKKQSGMTPLHYAALYRHKEIMDLLVVNGANVNAKDKYGSTPLDRCKSKVDLSNFLRKHGGKTSEELKAEVISK
;
A
#
# COMPACT_ATOMS: atom_id res chain seq x y z
N MET A 1 -55.13 8.26 -16.84
CA MET A 1 -54.13 9.36 -16.81
C MET A 1 -53.21 9.33 -15.59
N LYS A 2 -53.73 9.24 -14.35
CA LYS A 2 -52.89 9.20 -13.12
C LYS A 2 -51.91 8.03 -13.07
N GLN A 3 -52.33 6.82 -13.46
CA GLN A 3 -51.46 5.64 -13.48
C GLN A 3 -50.27 5.79 -14.43
N LEU A 4 -50.50 6.38 -15.62
CA LEU A 4 -49.45 6.60 -16.62
C LEU A 4 -48.41 7.64 -16.14
N LEU A 5 -48.87 8.68 -15.43
CA LEU A 5 -47.99 9.69 -14.85
C LEU A 5 -47.12 9.11 -13.73
N ILE A 6 -47.67 8.25 -12.88
CA ILE A 6 -46.92 7.56 -11.82
C ILE A 6 -45.84 6.65 -12.42
N THR A 7 -46.16 5.89 -13.48
CA THR A 7 -45.18 5.02 -14.14
C THR A 7 -44.04 5.80 -14.79
N ILE A 8 -44.32 6.96 -15.39
CA ILE A 8 -43.28 7.80 -16.02
C ILE A 8 -42.36 8.42 -14.96
N LEU A 9 -42.93 8.91 -13.85
CA LEU A 9 -42.15 9.49 -12.75
C LEU A 9 -41.26 8.44 -12.05
N ALA A 10 -41.77 7.22 -11.84
CA ALA A 10 -40.99 6.13 -11.26
C ALA A 10 -39.83 5.69 -12.17
N ALA A 11 -40.07 5.62 -13.49
CA ALA A 11 -39.02 5.30 -14.46
C ALA A 11 -37.94 6.40 -14.53
N ALA A 12 -38.33 7.68 -14.50
CA ALA A 12 -37.39 8.80 -14.48
C ALA A 12 -36.51 8.79 -13.22
N LEU A 13 -37.09 8.48 -12.05
CA LEU A 13 -36.34 8.37 -10.79
C LEU A 13 -35.32 7.22 -10.84
N LEU A 14 -35.70 6.06 -11.38
CA LEU A 14 -34.81 4.91 -11.54
C LEU A 14 -33.65 5.20 -12.50
N VAL A 15 -33.87 5.92 -13.59
CA VAL A 15 -32.81 6.30 -14.55
C VAL A 15 -31.80 7.25 -13.91
N VAL A 16 -32.26 8.21 -13.09
CA VAL A 16 -31.38 9.12 -12.33
C VAL A 16 -30.57 8.35 -11.28
N CYS A 17 -31.18 7.38 -10.60
CA CYS A 17 -30.48 6.50 -9.67
C CYS A 17 -29.42 5.63 -10.36
N PHE A 18 -29.69 5.10 -11.55
CA PHE A 18 -28.73 4.29 -12.31
C PHE A 18 -27.52 5.10 -12.82
N ALA A 19 -27.70 6.39 -13.12
CA ALA A 19 -26.61 7.26 -13.55
C ALA A 19 -25.72 7.71 -12.37
N ALA A 20 -26.28 7.87 -11.17
CA ALA A 20 -25.55 8.25 -9.96
C ALA A 20 -24.92 7.06 -9.21
N PHE A 21 -25.44 5.84 -9.41
CA PHE A 21 -24.96 4.62 -8.74
C PHE A 21 -23.47 4.31 -8.99
N PRO A 22 -22.93 4.44 -10.22
CA PRO A 22 -21.50 4.24 -10.47
C PRO A 22 -20.68 5.28 -9.73
N VAL A 23 -21.08 6.55 -9.75
CA VAL A 23 -20.34 7.64 -9.09
C VAL A 23 -20.34 7.45 -7.58
N ILE A 24 -21.49 7.12 -6.97
CA ILE A 24 -21.58 6.84 -5.53
C ILE A 24 -20.78 5.58 -5.16
N ARG A 25 -20.81 4.54 -5.99
CA ARG A 25 -19.98 3.33 -5.80
C ARG A 25 -18.48 3.65 -5.92
N TYR A 26 -18.08 4.48 -6.87
CA TYR A 26 -16.70 4.94 -7.03
C TYR A 26 -16.27 5.83 -5.87
N MET A 27 -17.12 6.77 -5.44
CA MET A 27 -16.87 7.64 -4.29
C MET A 27 -16.78 6.81 -3.01
N LEU A 28 -17.70 5.88 -2.75
CA LEU A 28 -17.62 4.95 -1.63
C LEU A 28 -16.41 4.02 -1.73
N SER A 29 -16.01 3.58 -2.93
CA SER A 29 -14.77 2.82 -3.13
C SER A 29 -13.54 3.66 -2.83
N PHE A 30 -13.55 4.96 -3.14
CA PHE A 30 -12.46 5.89 -2.88
C PHE A 30 -12.38 6.21 -1.38
N TYR A 31 -13.52 6.55 -0.77
CA TYR A 31 -13.66 6.76 0.67
C TYR A 31 -13.29 5.50 1.45
N THR A 32 -13.79 4.31 1.11
CA THR A 32 -13.41 3.07 1.83
C THR A 32 -11.93 2.71 1.68
N TYR A 33 -11.25 3.15 0.62
CA TYR A 33 -9.79 3.06 0.48
C TYR A 33 -9.07 4.02 1.44
N GLU A 34 -9.54 5.27 1.51
CA GLU A 34 -8.95 6.33 2.31
C GLU A 34 -9.19 6.12 3.83
N ILE A 35 -10.36 5.62 4.22
CA ILE A 35 -10.67 5.30 5.62
C ILE A 35 -9.97 4.01 6.10
N LYS A 36 -9.63 3.08 5.19
CA LYS A 36 -8.76 1.92 5.50
C LYS A 36 -7.34 2.32 5.85
N GLU A 37 -6.83 3.45 5.34
CA GLU A 37 -5.51 3.97 5.75
C GLU A 37 -5.54 4.62 7.15
N LEU A 38 -6.71 5.02 7.65
CA LEU A 38 -6.87 5.69 8.94
C LEU A 38 -7.14 4.72 10.10
N ILE A 39 -7.71 3.56 9.82
CA ILE A 39 -7.91 2.48 10.80
C ILE A 39 -6.71 1.56 10.72
N ILE A 40 -5.91 1.49 11.80
CA ILE A 40 -4.88 0.46 11.97
C ILE A 40 -5.53 -0.88 11.63
N PRO A 41 -5.16 -1.58 10.53
CA PRO A 41 -5.91 -2.74 10.09
C PRO A 41 -5.85 -3.78 11.20
N SER A 42 -7.03 -4.16 11.69
CA SER A 42 -7.16 -5.29 12.60
C SER A 42 -6.51 -6.51 11.96
N LYS A 43 -5.83 -7.31 12.79
CA LYS A 43 -5.16 -8.54 12.37
C LYS A 43 -6.15 -9.38 11.53
N PRO A 44 -5.85 -9.69 10.25
CA PRO A 44 -6.81 -10.37 9.40
C PRO A 44 -7.09 -11.80 9.88
N SER A 45 -8.28 -12.29 9.54
CA SER A 45 -8.75 -13.63 9.89
C SER A 45 -7.94 -14.72 9.16
N ILE A 46 -7.96 -15.94 9.69
CA ILE A 46 -7.18 -17.09 9.22
C ILE A 46 -7.44 -17.42 7.73
N GLU A 47 -8.64 -17.13 7.22
CA GLU A 47 -9.04 -17.43 5.83
C GLU A 47 -8.46 -16.46 4.79
N GLU A 48 -8.16 -15.21 5.15
CA GLU A 48 -7.52 -14.24 4.25
C GLU A 48 -6.02 -14.54 4.02
N LEU A 49 -5.42 -15.41 4.84
CA LEU A 49 -4.01 -15.80 4.72
C LEU A 49 -3.70 -16.68 3.50
N VAL A 50 -4.69 -17.36 2.90
CA VAL A 50 -4.46 -18.39 1.86
C VAL A 50 -4.14 -17.78 0.48
N GLY A 51 -4.28 -16.46 0.29
CA GLY A 51 -3.96 -15.76 -0.97
C GLY A 51 -3.10 -14.50 -0.82
N MET A 52 -2.36 -14.36 0.29
CA MET A 52 -2.05 -13.02 0.83
C MET A 52 -1.11 -12.09 0.03
N SER A 53 -0.19 -12.46 -0.85
CA SER A 53 0.87 -11.54 -1.36
C SER A 53 1.80 -10.94 -0.27
N ILE A 54 3.09 -10.85 -0.59
CA ILE A 54 4.09 -10.28 0.33
C ILE A 54 3.82 -8.79 0.63
N TYR A 55 3.24 -8.05 -0.31
CA TYR A 55 2.96 -6.62 -0.16
C TYR A 55 1.88 -6.35 0.89
N ARG A 56 0.76 -7.07 0.82
CA ARG A 56 -0.29 -6.99 1.85
C ARG A 56 0.23 -7.50 3.19
N ALA A 57 1.02 -8.57 3.21
CA ALA A 57 1.66 -9.06 4.43
C ALA A 57 2.57 -8.00 5.08
N SER A 58 3.36 -7.29 4.27
CA SER A 58 4.20 -6.17 4.73
C SER A 58 3.40 -4.96 5.18
N GLU A 59 2.22 -4.71 4.63
CA GLU A 59 1.31 -3.63 5.04
C GLU A 59 0.66 -3.90 6.40
N ILE A 60 0.17 -5.11 6.63
CA ILE A 60 -0.56 -5.46 7.87
C ILE A 60 0.35 -5.87 9.02
N GLY A 61 1.65 -6.09 8.78
CA GLY A 61 2.58 -6.56 9.82
C GLY A 61 2.61 -8.08 10.00
N ASN A 62 2.28 -8.86 8.97
CA ASN A 62 2.30 -10.32 9.05
C ASN A 62 3.69 -10.90 8.79
N THR A 63 4.51 -10.93 9.84
CA THR A 63 5.89 -11.45 9.82
C THR A 63 5.96 -12.89 9.32
N GLU A 64 5.04 -13.77 9.71
CA GLU A 64 5.05 -15.18 9.32
C GLU A 64 4.82 -15.37 7.81
N ALA A 65 3.86 -14.64 7.24
CA ALA A 65 3.64 -14.65 5.80
C ALA A 65 4.85 -14.11 5.04
N VAL A 66 5.46 -13.01 5.50
CA VAL A 66 6.69 -12.48 4.89
C VAL A 66 7.83 -13.52 4.91
N LYS A 67 8.05 -14.20 6.04
CA LYS A 67 9.05 -15.29 6.14
C LYS A 67 8.77 -16.40 5.13
N LYS A 68 7.52 -16.82 4.95
CA LYS A 68 7.15 -17.82 3.94
C LYS A 68 7.51 -17.36 2.52
N TYR A 69 7.22 -16.11 2.16
CA TYR A 69 7.57 -15.56 0.83
C TYR A 69 9.08 -15.47 0.61
N ILE A 70 9.84 -15.07 1.63
CA ILE A 70 11.30 -15.05 1.60
C ILE A 70 11.85 -16.46 1.37
N ASN A 71 11.38 -17.45 2.14
CA ASN A 71 11.83 -18.84 2.02
C ASN A 71 11.46 -19.47 0.66
N ALA A 72 10.39 -18.99 0.03
CA ALA A 72 9.99 -19.40 -1.31
C ALA A 72 10.84 -18.76 -2.43
N GLY A 73 11.83 -17.93 -2.10
CA GLY A 73 12.70 -17.27 -3.09
C GLY A 73 12.01 -16.13 -3.85
N THR A 74 11.01 -15.49 -3.24
CA THR A 74 10.31 -14.36 -3.88
C THR A 74 11.28 -13.21 -4.12
N ASP A 75 11.24 -12.60 -5.31
CA ASP A 75 11.98 -11.36 -5.59
C ASP A 75 11.45 -10.20 -4.72
N LEU A 76 12.22 -9.83 -3.70
CA LEU A 76 11.90 -8.77 -2.75
C LEU A 76 11.99 -7.36 -3.37
N ASN A 77 12.51 -7.24 -4.58
CA ASN A 77 12.64 -5.97 -5.31
C ASN A 77 11.55 -5.79 -6.36
N LYS A 78 10.75 -6.83 -6.62
CA LYS A 78 9.60 -6.74 -7.50
C LYS A 78 8.61 -5.73 -6.95
N LYS A 79 8.12 -4.84 -7.82
CA LYS A 79 7.19 -3.78 -7.45
C LYS A 79 5.75 -4.21 -7.69
N GLN A 80 4.87 -3.95 -6.73
CA GLN A 80 3.42 -3.94 -6.92
C GLN A 80 2.93 -2.50 -6.88
N SER A 81 2.19 -2.08 -7.90
CA SER A 81 1.71 -0.69 -8.04
C SER A 81 2.82 0.37 -7.90
N GLY A 82 4.05 0.00 -8.27
CA GLY A 82 5.23 0.85 -8.20
C GLY A 82 6.00 0.79 -6.87
N MET A 83 5.56 0.06 -5.86
CA MET A 83 6.22 -0.04 -4.54
C MET A 83 6.77 -1.44 -4.27
N THR A 84 7.91 -1.53 -3.59
CA THR A 84 8.47 -2.81 -3.11
C THR A 84 7.89 -3.17 -1.74
N PRO A 85 7.98 -4.43 -1.28
CA PRO A 85 7.55 -4.83 0.07
C PRO A 85 8.20 -3.97 1.17
N LEU A 86 9.45 -3.53 0.97
CA LEU A 86 10.15 -2.65 1.91
C LEU A 86 9.51 -1.26 2.01
N HIS A 87 8.95 -0.73 0.92
CA HIS A 87 8.18 0.52 0.98
C HIS A 87 6.91 0.37 1.81
N TYR A 88 6.18 -0.75 1.66
CA TYR A 88 5.00 -1.04 2.47
C TYR A 88 5.39 -1.18 3.94
N ALA A 89 6.41 -1.97 4.26
CA ALA A 89 6.87 -2.14 5.64
C ALA A 89 7.29 -0.80 6.29
N ALA A 90 7.98 0.07 5.54
CA ALA A 90 8.37 1.40 6.01
C ALA A 90 7.16 2.33 6.20
N LEU A 91 6.23 2.38 5.23
CA LEU A 91 5.03 3.22 5.27
C LEU A 91 4.12 2.85 6.44
N TYR A 92 3.93 1.55 6.70
CA TYR A 92 3.07 1.02 7.75
C TYR A 92 3.82 0.70 9.06
N ARG A 93 5.10 1.07 9.14
CA ARG A 93 5.92 1.10 10.37
C ARG A 93 6.26 -0.27 10.98
N HIS A 94 6.36 -1.31 10.16
CA HIS A 94 6.66 -2.66 10.60
C HIS A 94 8.16 -2.93 10.62
N LYS A 95 8.85 -2.48 11.68
CA LYS A 95 10.31 -2.59 11.83
C LYS A 95 10.83 -4.02 11.67
N GLU A 96 10.16 -5.00 12.27
CA GLU A 96 10.58 -6.40 12.18
C GLU A 96 10.55 -6.91 10.73
N ILE A 97 9.53 -6.52 9.96
CA ILE A 97 9.45 -6.86 8.54
C ILE A 97 10.51 -6.12 7.74
N MET A 98 10.79 -4.86 8.05
CA MET A 98 11.90 -4.12 7.43
C MET A 98 13.22 -4.85 7.63
N ASP A 99 13.48 -5.33 8.84
CA ASP A 99 14.69 -6.09 9.17
C ASP A 99 14.79 -7.38 8.36
N LEU A 100 13.72 -8.18 8.34
CA LEU A 100 13.67 -9.41 7.53
C LEU A 100 13.92 -9.14 6.05
N LEU A 101 13.30 -8.11 5.49
CA LEU A 101 13.46 -7.78 4.07
C LEU A 101 14.89 -7.32 3.76
N VAL A 102 15.47 -6.46 4.59
CA VAL A 102 16.83 -5.92 4.38
C VAL A 102 17.90 -7.01 4.51
N VAL A 103 17.80 -7.86 5.54
CA VAL A 103 18.75 -8.97 5.74
C VAL A 103 18.69 -9.97 4.57
N ASN A 104 17.54 -10.10 3.90
CA ASN A 104 17.36 -10.98 2.75
C ASN A 104 17.55 -10.27 1.39
N GLY A 105 18.21 -9.11 1.36
CA GLY A 105 18.65 -8.48 0.11
C GLY A 105 17.62 -7.56 -0.56
N ALA A 106 16.61 -7.07 0.16
CA ALA A 106 15.77 -5.99 -0.34
C ALA A 106 16.59 -4.71 -0.54
N ASN A 107 16.42 -4.06 -1.69
CA ASN A 107 17.09 -2.82 -2.02
C ASN A 107 16.52 -1.66 -1.17
N VAL A 108 17.32 -1.22 -0.20
CA VAL A 108 17.02 -0.11 0.71
C VAL A 108 16.83 1.25 0.01
N ASN A 109 17.34 1.38 -1.21
CA ASN A 109 17.29 2.59 -2.03
C ASN A 109 16.41 2.43 -3.27
N ALA A 110 15.55 1.40 -3.31
CA ALA A 110 14.61 1.21 -4.41
C ALA A 110 13.71 2.44 -4.55
N LYS A 111 13.53 2.96 -5.76
CA LYS A 111 12.61 4.08 -6.01
C LYS A 111 11.23 3.57 -6.39
N ASP A 112 10.19 4.11 -5.79
CA ASP A 112 8.82 3.83 -6.20
C ASP A 112 8.41 4.60 -7.47
N LYS A 113 7.13 4.50 -7.88
CA LYS A 113 6.61 5.21 -9.07
C LYS A 113 6.65 6.74 -8.96
N TYR A 114 6.80 7.30 -7.76
CA TYR A 114 6.95 8.74 -7.51
C TYR A 114 8.41 9.14 -7.28
N GLY A 115 9.34 8.19 -7.40
CA GLY A 115 10.75 8.43 -7.15
C GLY A 115 11.13 8.42 -5.68
N SER A 116 10.18 8.17 -4.77
CA SER A 116 10.44 8.08 -3.32
C SER A 116 11.11 6.76 -2.97
N THR A 117 11.99 6.79 -1.98
CA THR A 117 12.65 5.62 -1.40
C THR A 117 11.85 5.07 -0.21
N PRO A 118 12.15 3.86 0.32
CA PRO A 118 11.58 3.40 1.58
C PRO A 118 11.84 4.39 2.73
N LEU A 119 12.98 5.08 2.73
CA LEU A 119 13.30 6.08 3.75
C LEU A 119 12.36 7.29 3.69
N ASP A 120 12.01 7.75 2.48
CA ASP A 120 11.06 8.86 2.29
C ASP A 120 9.63 8.49 2.75
N ARG A 121 9.30 7.19 2.78
CA ARG A 121 8.00 6.68 3.23
C ARG A 121 7.89 6.56 4.76
N CYS A 122 9.00 6.66 5.50
CA CYS A 122 8.99 6.71 6.96
C CYS A 122 8.45 8.08 7.45
N LYS A 123 7.12 8.26 7.52
CA LYS A 123 6.43 9.49 7.98
C LYS A 123 6.91 9.97 9.37
N SER A 124 8.00 10.76 9.41
CA SER A 124 8.65 11.38 10.59
C SER A 124 9.08 10.44 11.74
N LYS A 125 9.24 9.13 11.50
CA LYS A 125 9.64 8.17 12.54
C LYS A 125 11.16 7.98 12.59
N VAL A 126 11.79 8.69 13.53
CA VAL A 126 13.25 8.69 13.75
C VAL A 126 13.82 7.29 13.87
N ASP A 127 13.19 6.37 14.61
CA ASP A 127 13.72 5.01 14.81
C ASP A 127 13.80 4.19 13.51
N LEU A 128 12.78 4.29 12.66
CA LEU A 128 12.73 3.56 11.38
C LEU A 128 13.68 4.19 10.37
N SER A 129 13.74 5.52 10.35
CA SER A 129 14.68 6.25 9.51
C SER A 129 16.12 5.93 9.88
N ASN A 130 16.45 5.90 11.17
CA ASN A 130 17.77 5.51 11.67
C ASN A 130 18.10 4.06 11.31
N PHE A 131 17.13 3.16 11.40
CA PHE A 131 17.31 1.78 10.96
C PHE A 131 17.70 1.72 9.48
N LEU A 132 16.91 2.31 8.58
CA LEU A 132 17.23 2.30 7.15
C LEU A 132 18.56 2.97 6.84
N ARG A 133 18.86 4.12 7.48
CA ARG A 133 20.15 4.81 7.34
C ARG A 133 21.33 3.95 7.76
N LYS A 134 21.21 3.20 8.87
CA LYS A 134 22.24 2.24 9.32
C LYS A 134 22.52 1.17 8.26
N HIS A 135 21.52 0.80 7.46
CA HIS A 135 21.64 -0.16 6.37
C HIS A 135 21.93 0.51 5.00
N GLY A 136 22.37 1.77 4.97
CA GLY A 136 22.74 2.48 3.73
C GLY A 136 21.56 3.07 2.96
N GLY A 137 20.38 3.13 3.58
CA GLY A 137 19.20 3.81 3.06
C GLY A 137 19.41 5.32 3.01
N LYS A 138 19.10 5.91 1.86
CA LYS A 138 19.19 7.35 1.56
C LYS A 138 17.83 7.85 1.09
N THR A 139 17.58 9.14 1.29
CA THR A 139 16.40 9.78 0.72
C THR A 139 16.56 9.88 -0.80
N SER A 140 15.45 10.03 -1.51
CA SER A 140 15.50 10.26 -2.95
C SER A 140 16.30 11.52 -3.32
N GLU A 141 16.33 12.49 -2.42
CA GLU A 141 17.04 13.77 -2.58
C GLU A 141 18.54 13.62 -2.38
N GLU A 142 18.96 12.87 -1.35
CA GLU A 142 20.36 12.50 -1.12
C GLU A 142 20.92 11.74 -2.33
N LEU A 143 20.15 10.81 -2.90
CA LEU A 143 20.55 10.06 -4.08
C LEU A 143 20.66 10.93 -5.34
N LYS A 144 19.82 11.96 -5.49
CA LYS A 144 19.93 12.92 -6.62
C LYS A 144 21.19 13.77 -6.50
N ALA A 145 21.50 14.26 -5.30
CA ALA A 145 22.69 15.08 -5.07
C ALA A 145 23.99 14.33 -5.41
N GLU A 146 24.06 13.02 -5.15
CA GLU A 146 25.21 12.18 -5.48
C GLU A 146 25.40 11.93 -6.98
N VAL A 147 24.34 12.00 -7.76
CA VAL A 147 24.42 11.86 -9.23
C VAL A 147 24.93 13.14 -9.87
N ILE A 148 24.63 14.29 -9.28
CA ILE A 148 25.05 15.61 -9.80
C ILE A 148 26.52 15.91 -9.48
N SER A 149 27.09 15.27 -8.45
CA SER A 149 28.47 15.49 -8.02
C SER A 149 29.52 14.58 -8.69
N LYS A 150 29.11 13.72 -9.64
CA LYS A 150 29.98 12.85 -10.44
C LYS A 150 29.99 13.29 -11.89
#